data_AF-A0A5Q4DVK7-F1
#
_entry.id   AF-A0A5Q4DVK7-F1
#
_cell.length_a   1.000
_cell.length_b   1.000
_cell.length_c   1.000
_cell.angle_alpha   90.00
_cell.angle_beta   90.00
_cell.angle_gamma   90.00
#
_symmetry.space_group_name_H-M   'P 1'
#
loop_
_entity.id
_entity.type
_entity.pdbx_description
1 polymer ?
#
loop_
_entity_poly.entity_id
_entity_poly.type
_entity_poly.pdbx_seq_one_letter_code
_entity_poly.pdbx_strand_id
1 'polypeptide(L)'
;MGPGPAYPPTMARRCVPRRTNQGRLVMLHLILKPGLAVMLALGLVGPAIADSAHHEVVTSDQIDWGEGPDFIEAGAQLAVLAGDPGAGPFTVRLRLPEGFDIHSHTHTDPKYLTVVEGAMHIGFGPELDKSEGERVEAGSFVKVPAGHMHYEWFEEETVLQVQMNAPIAVDYVDPDRDPRN
;
A
#
# COMPACT_ATOMS: atom_id res chain seq x y z
N MET A 1 50.69 5.39 -19.82
CA MET A 1 50.91 6.71 -20.46
C MET A 1 50.05 6.74 -21.72
N GLY A 2 48.92 7.45 -21.70
CA GLY A 2 48.02 7.60 -22.85
C GLY A 2 47.83 9.08 -23.16
N PRO A 3 47.77 9.49 -24.44
CA PRO A 3 47.57 10.90 -24.79
C PRO A 3 46.09 11.27 -24.75
N GLY A 4 45.74 12.32 -24.00
CA GLY A 4 44.41 12.92 -24.00
C GLY A 4 44.25 13.95 -25.14
N PRO A 5 43.01 14.26 -25.55
CA PRO A 5 42.76 15.23 -26.61
C PRO A 5 42.71 16.66 -26.09
N ALA A 6 43.31 17.57 -26.85
CA ALA A 6 43.37 19.01 -26.62
C ALA A 6 42.16 19.74 -27.25
N TYR A 7 41.60 20.74 -26.56
CA TYR A 7 40.61 21.69 -27.07
C TYR A 7 41.26 23.05 -27.36
N PRO A 8 40.95 23.71 -28.49
CA PRO A 8 41.33 25.10 -28.75
C PRO A 8 40.23 26.15 -28.39
N PRO A 9 40.57 27.45 -28.38
CA PRO A 9 40.01 28.41 -27.43
C PRO A 9 38.88 29.32 -27.94
N THR A 10 38.21 29.92 -26.96
CA THR A 10 37.29 31.08 -26.99
C THR A 10 37.78 32.27 -27.83
N MET A 11 36.86 32.88 -28.60
CA MET A 11 37.01 34.27 -29.07
C MET A 11 35.73 35.11 -28.88
N ALA A 12 35.88 36.08 -27.97
CA ALA A 12 35.51 37.49 -27.98
C ALA A 12 34.32 38.02 -28.83
N ARG A 13 33.50 38.76 -28.07
CA ARG A 13 32.46 39.75 -28.42
C ARG A 13 32.87 40.74 -29.54
N ARG A 14 31.88 41.15 -30.34
CA ARG A 14 31.87 42.47 -31.01
C ARG A 14 30.56 43.20 -30.74
N CYS A 15 30.70 44.42 -30.20
CA CYS A 15 29.70 45.47 -30.15
C CYS A 15 29.66 46.22 -31.49
N VAL A 16 28.46 46.59 -31.97
CA VAL A 16 28.24 47.57 -33.04
C VAL A 16 27.01 48.43 -32.66
N PRO A 17 27.01 49.76 -32.92
CA PRO A 17 26.10 50.70 -32.27
C PRO A 17 24.80 51.01 -33.03
N ARG A 18 23.90 51.66 -32.27
CA ARG A 18 22.58 52.25 -32.61
C ARG A 18 22.48 52.94 -33.97
N ARG A 19 21.32 52.76 -34.62
CA ARG A 19 20.66 53.79 -35.43
C ARG A 19 19.17 53.85 -35.10
N THR A 20 18.75 55.03 -34.67
CA THR A 20 17.36 55.46 -34.48
C THR A 20 16.66 55.62 -35.82
N ASN A 21 15.38 55.25 -35.90
CA ASN A 21 14.46 56.01 -36.74
C ASN A 21 13.06 56.04 -36.14
N GLN A 22 12.55 57.26 -35.96
CA GLN A 22 11.17 57.56 -35.60
C GLN A 22 10.25 57.20 -36.79
N GLY A 23 9.04 56.72 -36.51
CA GLY A 23 8.06 56.51 -37.57
C GLY A 23 6.76 55.88 -37.12
N ARG A 24 5.81 56.75 -36.74
CA ARG A 24 4.35 56.59 -36.82
C ARG A 24 3.67 55.50 -35.98
N LEU A 25 3.08 56.01 -34.90
CA LEU A 25 1.94 55.48 -34.16
C LEU A 25 0.74 55.22 -35.12
N VAL A 26 0.27 53.97 -35.19
CA VAL A 26 -1.11 53.65 -35.60
C VAL A 26 -1.69 52.75 -34.51
N MET A 27 -2.46 53.37 -33.63
CA MET A 27 -3.16 52.73 -32.53
C MET A 27 -4.42 52.06 -33.08
N LEU A 28 -4.32 50.81 -33.51
CA LEU A 28 -5.49 49.98 -33.78
C LEU A 28 -6.00 49.45 -32.43
N HIS A 29 -7.11 50.02 -31.97
CA HIS A 29 -7.80 49.61 -30.74
C HIS A 29 -8.30 48.17 -30.89
N LEU A 30 -7.56 47.20 -30.34
CA LEU A 30 -8.15 45.92 -29.98
C LEU A 30 -9.04 46.14 -28.76
N ILE A 31 -10.34 46.01 -28.98
CA ILE A 31 -11.38 46.05 -27.96
C ILE A 31 -11.12 44.88 -27.00
N LEU A 32 -10.53 45.18 -25.84
CA LEU A 32 -10.37 44.25 -24.74
C LEU A 32 -11.74 44.06 -24.09
N LYS A 33 -12.40 42.92 -24.33
CA LYS A 33 -13.59 42.51 -23.57
C LYS A 33 -13.13 42.15 -22.16
N PRO A 34 -13.56 42.83 -21.08
CA PRO A 34 -13.24 42.41 -19.73
C PRO A 34 -14.15 41.23 -19.39
N GLY A 35 -13.68 40.02 -19.70
CA GLY A 35 -14.26 38.79 -19.17
C GLY A 35 -13.85 38.66 -17.70
N LEU A 36 -14.80 38.91 -16.81
CA LEU A 36 -14.72 38.63 -15.38
C LEU A 36 -14.45 37.13 -15.16
N ALA A 37 -13.19 36.76 -14.91
CA ALA A 37 -12.85 35.43 -14.43
C ALA A 37 -12.67 35.48 -12.91
N VAL A 38 -13.79 35.41 -12.18
CA VAL A 38 -13.76 35.02 -10.77
C VAL A 38 -13.53 33.50 -10.77
N MET A 39 -12.29 33.07 -10.62
CA MET A 39 -11.99 31.67 -10.31
C MET A 39 -12.42 31.39 -8.88
N LEU A 40 -13.64 30.87 -8.74
CA LEU A 40 -14.12 30.22 -7.53
C LEU A 40 -13.30 28.92 -7.37
N ALA A 41 -12.24 28.97 -6.56
CA ALA A 41 -11.53 27.77 -6.12
C ALA A 41 -12.44 27.01 -5.15
N LEU A 42 -13.38 26.24 -5.71
CA LEU A 42 -14.21 25.31 -4.97
C LEU A 42 -13.30 24.14 -4.54
N GLY A 43 -13.11 24.00 -3.24
CA GLY A 43 -12.17 23.08 -2.63
C GLY A 43 -12.40 21.63 -3.05
N LEU A 44 -11.36 21.00 -3.57
CA LEU A 44 -11.21 19.54 -3.55
C LEU A 44 -10.71 19.15 -2.16
N VAL A 45 -11.61 19.16 -1.18
CA VAL A 45 -11.42 18.37 0.03
C VAL A 45 -11.79 16.95 -0.39
N GLY A 46 -10.78 16.10 -0.63
CA GLY A 46 -11.01 14.67 -0.79
C GLY A 46 -11.73 14.12 0.45
N PRO A 47 -12.42 12.98 0.37
CA PRO A 47 -13.04 12.39 1.55
C PRO A 47 -11.94 12.13 2.57
N ALA A 48 -11.91 12.94 3.63
CA ALA A 48 -11.25 12.54 4.85
C ALA A 48 -12.04 11.33 5.33
N ILE A 49 -11.38 10.18 5.49
CA ILE A 49 -11.92 9.11 6.33
C ILE A 49 -12.15 9.80 7.68
N ALA A 50 -13.42 10.02 8.01
CA ALA A 50 -13.77 10.57 9.29
C ALA A 50 -13.42 9.50 10.31
N ASP A 51 -12.24 9.62 10.92
CA ASP A 51 -11.94 8.98 12.18
C ASP A 51 -13.01 9.50 13.15
N SER A 52 -14.02 8.67 13.42
CA SER A 52 -15.08 9.06 14.32
C SER A 52 -14.41 9.38 15.65
N ALA A 53 -14.54 10.62 16.13
CA ALA A 53 -13.93 11.07 17.39
C ALA A 53 -14.47 10.33 18.65
N HIS A 54 -15.19 9.23 18.46
CA HIS A 54 -15.73 8.34 19.47
C HIS A 54 -14.82 7.11 19.56
N HIS A 55 -14.52 6.70 20.79
CA HIS A 55 -13.86 5.42 21.01
C HIS A 55 -14.78 4.28 20.58
N GLU A 56 -14.21 3.28 19.91
CA GLU A 56 -14.90 2.04 19.55
C GLU A 56 -14.46 0.93 20.51
N VAL A 57 -15.42 0.12 20.94
CA VAL A 57 -15.17 -1.08 21.75
C VAL A 57 -15.87 -2.23 21.05
N VAL A 58 -15.09 -3.23 20.64
CA VAL A 58 -15.60 -4.50 20.11
C VAL A 58 -15.28 -5.58 21.15
N THR A 59 -16.30 -6.09 21.84
CA THR A 59 -16.13 -7.23 22.75
C THR A 59 -16.12 -8.55 21.96
N SER A 60 -15.63 -9.62 22.58
CA SER A 60 -15.49 -10.93 21.91
C SER A 60 -16.81 -11.47 21.34
N ASP A 61 -17.93 -11.20 22.03
CA ASP A 61 -19.28 -11.60 21.62
C ASP A 61 -19.90 -10.68 20.54
N GLN A 62 -19.26 -9.55 20.24
CA GLN A 62 -19.68 -8.60 19.20
C GLN A 62 -18.90 -8.75 17.89
N ILE A 63 -17.94 -9.68 17.82
CA ILE A 63 -17.17 -9.91 16.59
C ILE A 63 -18.11 -10.45 15.51
N ASP A 64 -18.34 -9.65 14.47
CA ASP A 64 -19.18 -9.99 13.32
C ASP A 64 -18.35 -10.77 12.29
N TRP A 65 -18.45 -12.10 12.35
CA TRP A 65 -17.71 -13.00 11.47
C TRP A 65 -18.41 -13.15 10.13
N GLY A 66 -17.71 -12.75 9.06
CA GLY A 66 -18.08 -13.02 7.67
C GLY A 66 -17.28 -14.16 7.06
N GLU A 67 -17.54 -14.42 5.78
CA GLU A 67 -16.69 -15.29 4.97
C GLU A 67 -15.25 -14.74 4.90
N GLY A 68 -14.27 -15.65 4.87
CA GLY A 68 -12.88 -15.30 4.64
C GLY A 68 -12.64 -14.70 3.25
N PRO A 69 -11.48 -14.05 3.05
CA PRO A 69 -11.12 -13.50 1.76
C PRO A 69 -10.87 -14.61 0.72
N ASP A 70 -11.11 -14.30 -0.55
CA ASP A 70 -11.01 -15.25 -1.68
C ASP A 70 -9.57 -15.74 -1.96
N PHE A 71 -8.56 -15.02 -1.49
CA PHE A 71 -7.17 -15.45 -1.53
C PHE A 71 -6.81 -16.47 -0.44
N ILE A 72 -7.73 -16.88 0.42
CA ILE A 72 -7.57 -18.02 1.34
C ILE A 72 -8.60 -19.08 0.95
N GLU A 73 -8.27 -20.36 1.11
CA GLU A 73 -9.22 -21.45 0.84
C GLU A 73 -10.55 -21.26 1.59
N ALA A 74 -11.64 -21.75 0.98
CA ALA A 74 -12.97 -21.61 1.54
C ALA A 74 -13.08 -22.27 2.93
N GLY A 75 -13.69 -21.58 3.89
CA GLY A 75 -13.89 -22.05 5.26
C GLY A 75 -13.23 -21.19 6.33
N ALA A 76 -12.28 -20.32 5.94
CA ALA A 76 -11.82 -19.24 6.82
C ALA A 76 -12.96 -18.24 7.09
N GLN A 77 -12.84 -17.52 8.21
CA GLN A 77 -13.74 -16.41 8.55
C GLN A 77 -12.93 -15.14 8.82
N LEU A 78 -13.48 -13.99 8.44
CA LEU A 78 -12.87 -12.69 8.68
C LEU A 78 -13.86 -11.75 9.37
N ALA A 79 -13.38 -10.96 10.31
CA ALA A 79 -14.13 -9.87 10.93
C ALA A 79 -13.30 -8.59 10.92
N VAL A 80 -13.87 -7.49 10.43
CA VAL A 80 -13.24 -6.17 10.48
C VAL A 80 -13.48 -5.56 11.85
N LEU A 81 -12.41 -5.22 12.56
CA LEU A 81 -12.49 -4.56 13.86
C LEU A 81 -12.33 -3.03 13.76
N ALA A 82 -11.56 -2.57 12.78
CA ALA A 82 -11.37 -1.14 12.49
C ALA A 82 -10.81 -0.95 11.06
N GLY A 83 -11.15 0.18 10.44
CA GLY A 83 -10.63 0.56 9.12
C GLY A 83 -11.24 -0.24 7.96
N ASP A 84 -10.52 -0.31 6.84
CA ASP A 84 -10.98 -0.95 5.60
C ASP A 84 -9.83 -1.73 4.92
N PRO A 85 -9.85 -3.08 4.97
CA PRO A 85 -8.84 -3.92 4.34
C PRO A 85 -8.72 -3.77 2.83
N GLY A 86 -9.74 -3.24 2.14
CA GLY A 86 -9.71 -2.98 0.70
C GLY A 86 -9.16 -1.61 0.32
N ALA A 87 -9.05 -0.67 1.25
CA ALA A 87 -8.77 0.73 0.95
C ALA A 87 -7.57 1.35 1.69
N GLY A 88 -7.22 0.88 2.90
CA GLY A 88 -6.18 1.53 3.71
C GLY A 88 -5.84 0.79 4.99
N PRO A 89 -5.42 1.51 6.05
CA PRO A 89 -5.12 0.90 7.33
C PRO A 89 -6.32 0.14 7.91
N PHE A 90 -6.05 -1.02 8.50
CA PHE A 90 -7.09 -1.85 9.10
C PHE A 90 -6.58 -2.66 10.29
N THR A 91 -7.54 -3.14 11.07
CA THR A 91 -7.36 -4.24 12.03
C THR A 91 -8.48 -5.25 11.80
N VAL A 92 -8.13 -6.51 11.58
CA VAL A 92 -9.09 -7.61 11.40
C VAL A 92 -8.80 -8.75 12.37
N ARG A 93 -9.83 -9.57 12.61
CA ARG A 93 -9.67 -10.95 13.07
C ARG A 93 -9.78 -11.89 11.89
N LEU A 94 -8.87 -12.85 11.81
CA LEU A 94 -8.91 -13.94 10.85
C LEU A 94 -8.98 -15.24 11.64
N ARG A 95 -10.05 -16.03 11.45
CA ARG A 95 -10.20 -17.37 12.04
C ARG A 95 -9.97 -18.39 10.95
N LEU A 96 -9.03 -19.30 11.21
CA LEU A 96 -8.61 -20.35 10.30
C LEU A 96 -8.85 -21.72 10.97
N PRO A 97 -9.60 -22.62 10.33
CA PRO A 97 -9.76 -23.99 10.81
C PRO A 97 -8.43 -24.76 10.86
N GLU A 98 -8.41 -25.87 11.60
CA GLU A 98 -7.34 -26.86 11.56
C GLU A 98 -7.11 -27.36 10.11
N GLY A 99 -5.85 -27.52 9.73
CA GLY A 99 -5.43 -28.07 8.45
C GLY A 99 -5.28 -27.04 7.32
N PHE A 100 -5.51 -25.76 7.60
CA PHE A 100 -5.30 -24.69 6.63
C PHE A 100 -3.80 -24.44 6.39
N ASP A 101 -3.47 -24.23 5.12
CA ASP A 101 -2.15 -23.80 4.65
C ASP A 101 -2.30 -22.50 3.84
N ILE A 102 -1.50 -21.49 4.16
CA ILE A 102 -1.35 -20.29 3.34
C ILE A 102 0.04 -20.38 2.72
N HIS A 103 0.08 -20.76 1.44
CA HIS A 103 1.32 -20.92 0.70
C HIS A 103 2.12 -19.62 0.59
N SER A 104 3.40 -19.75 0.18
CA SER A 104 4.32 -18.64 0.15
C SER A 104 3.79 -17.47 -0.68
N HIS A 105 3.75 -16.30 -0.06
CA HIS A 105 3.26 -15.07 -0.65
C HIS A 105 4.00 -13.85 -0.10
N THR A 106 3.73 -12.70 -0.71
CA THR A 106 4.27 -11.40 -0.30
C THR A 106 3.16 -10.37 -0.12
N HIS A 107 3.51 -9.30 0.61
CA HIS A 107 2.69 -8.10 0.77
C HIS A 107 3.53 -6.85 0.47
N THR A 108 2.89 -5.77 0.01
CA THR A 108 3.56 -4.50 -0.30
C THR A 108 3.83 -3.63 0.93
N ASP A 109 3.13 -3.86 2.05
CA ASP A 109 3.29 -3.17 3.34
C ASP A 109 3.61 -4.18 4.45
N PRO A 110 4.29 -3.80 5.55
CA PRO A 110 4.53 -4.71 6.67
C PRO A 110 3.21 -5.19 7.29
N LYS A 111 3.17 -6.48 7.61
CA LYS A 111 2.04 -7.15 8.26
C LYS A 111 2.38 -7.42 9.72
N TYR A 112 1.44 -7.11 10.60
CA TYR A 112 1.56 -7.35 12.04
C TYR A 112 0.51 -8.37 12.47
N LEU A 113 0.98 -9.44 13.08
CA LEU A 113 0.18 -10.56 13.53
C LEU A 113 0.23 -10.68 15.04
N THR A 114 -0.91 -10.99 15.65
CA THR A 114 -0.98 -11.45 17.03
C THR A 114 -1.83 -12.70 17.05
N VAL A 115 -1.32 -13.77 17.64
CA VAL A 115 -2.13 -14.99 17.85
C VAL A 115 -3.01 -14.73 19.07
N VAL A 116 -4.32 -14.79 18.89
CA VAL A 116 -5.31 -14.51 19.94
C VAL A 116 -5.73 -15.81 20.61
N GLU A 117 -6.00 -16.82 19.80
CA GLU A 117 -6.40 -18.18 20.18
C GLU A 117 -5.68 -19.19 19.28
N GLY A 118 -5.41 -20.38 19.82
CA GLY A 118 -4.68 -21.45 19.11
C GLY A 118 -3.19 -21.14 18.92
N ALA A 119 -2.66 -21.61 17.79
CA ALA A 119 -1.28 -21.36 17.39
C ALA A 119 -1.14 -21.41 15.87
N MET A 120 -0.33 -20.49 15.34
CA MET A 120 0.09 -20.56 13.95
C MET A 120 1.53 -21.06 13.87
N HIS A 121 1.88 -21.62 12.73
CA HIS A 121 3.27 -21.71 12.34
C HIS A 121 3.54 -20.72 11.21
N ILE A 122 4.72 -20.12 11.21
CA ILE A 122 5.15 -19.22 10.15
C ILE A 122 6.57 -19.57 9.72
N GLY A 123 6.80 -19.64 8.41
CA GLY A 123 8.13 -19.76 7.84
C GLY A 123 8.38 -18.72 6.77
N PHE A 124 9.63 -18.66 6.30
CA PHE A 124 10.07 -17.68 5.32
C PHE A 124 10.77 -18.37 4.15
N GLY A 125 10.57 -17.84 2.95
CA GLY A 125 11.14 -18.40 1.72
C GLY A 125 10.09 -18.68 0.65
N PRO A 126 10.52 -19.19 -0.52
CA PRO A 126 9.71 -19.24 -1.73
C PRO A 126 8.64 -20.35 -1.72
N GLU A 127 8.75 -21.33 -0.83
CA GLU A 127 7.86 -22.50 -0.77
C GLU A 127 7.50 -22.81 0.67
N LEU A 128 6.32 -23.40 0.88
CA LEU A 128 5.89 -23.85 2.20
C LEU A 128 6.69 -25.11 2.59
N ASP A 129 7.50 -24.98 3.63
CA ASP A 129 8.26 -26.08 4.25
C ASP A 129 7.92 -26.16 5.74
N LYS A 130 7.10 -27.15 6.12
CA LYS A 130 6.67 -27.35 7.51
C LYS A 130 7.82 -27.76 8.45
N SER A 131 9.02 -28.03 7.93
CA SER A 131 10.20 -28.33 8.75
C SER A 131 11.04 -27.10 9.14
N GLU A 132 10.80 -25.95 8.52
CA GLU A 132 11.61 -24.73 8.67
C GLU A 132 10.84 -23.52 9.28
N GLY A 133 9.66 -23.75 9.87
CA GLY A 133 8.85 -22.70 10.47
C GLY A 133 8.92 -22.60 11.99
N GLU A 134 8.58 -21.41 12.50
CA GLU A 134 8.44 -21.12 13.92
C GLU A 134 6.98 -21.31 14.35
N ARG A 135 6.76 -22.09 15.41
CA ARG A 135 5.45 -22.18 16.08
C ARG A 135 5.24 -20.96 16.98
N VAL A 136 4.11 -20.30 16.82
CA VAL A 136 3.73 -19.06 17.49
C VAL A 136 2.42 -19.27 18.24
N GLU A 137 2.51 -19.32 19.56
CA GLU A 137 1.38 -19.60 20.46
C GLU A 137 0.55 -18.34 20.75
N ALA A 138 -0.69 -18.53 21.22
CA ALA A 138 -1.57 -17.46 21.69
C ALA A 138 -0.88 -16.45 22.64
N GLY A 139 -1.17 -15.17 22.44
CA GLY A 139 -0.55 -14.03 23.11
C GLY A 139 0.77 -13.56 22.46
N SER A 140 1.31 -14.30 21.48
CA SER A 140 2.55 -13.93 20.80
C SER A 140 2.32 -13.01 19.61
N PHE A 141 3.38 -12.34 19.16
CA PHE A 141 3.36 -11.33 18.11
C PHE A 141 4.40 -11.63 17.03
N VAL A 142 4.04 -11.37 15.77
CA VAL A 142 4.94 -11.47 14.62
C VAL A 142 4.84 -10.22 13.76
N LYS A 143 5.99 -9.73 13.30
CA LYS A 143 6.06 -8.72 12.25
C LYS A 143 6.66 -9.36 11.00
N VAL A 144 5.92 -9.32 9.90
CA VAL A 144 6.43 -9.67 8.57
C VAL A 144 6.79 -8.36 7.84
N PRO A 145 8.05 -8.12 7.49
CA PRO A 145 8.41 -6.92 6.74
C PRO A 145 7.85 -6.94 5.31
N ALA A 146 7.63 -5.76 4.72
CA ALA A 146 7.17 -5.64 3.34
C ALA A 146 8.07 -6.39 2.35
N GLY A 147 7.47 -6.99 1.32
CA GLY A 147 8.15 -7.72 0.25
C GLY A 147 8.81 -9.03 0.67
N HIS A 148 8.65 -9.49 1.91
CA HIS A 148 9.23 -10.76 2.36
C HIS A 148 8.30 -11.91 2.02
N MET A 149 8.89 -12.96 1.44
CA MET A 149 8.19 -14.22 1.18
C MET A 149 7.99 -14.96 2.50
N HIS A 150 6.75 -15.27 2.82
CA HIS A 150 6.37 -15.99 4.02
C HIS A 150 5.18 -16.88 3.74
N TYR A 151 5.00 -17.90 4.58
CA TYR A 151 3.91 -18.86 4.53
C TYR A 151 3.48 -19.20 5.95
N GLU A 152 2.24 -19.63 6.10
CA GLU A 152 1.67 -20.03 7.38
C GLU A 152 0.95 -21.38 7.25
N TRP A 153 0.93 -22.15 8.35
CA TRP A 153 0.05 -23.30 8.48
C TRP A 153 -0.53 -23.44 9.88
N PHE A 154 -1.67 -24.10 9.96
CA PHE A 154 -2.49 -24.18 11.16
C PHE A 154 -2.80 -25.64 11.49
N GLU A 155 -2.27 -26.12 12.61
CA GLU A 155 -2.48 -27.49 13.11
C GLU A 155 -3.64 -27.59 14.10
N GLU A 156 -4.29 -26.46 14.38
CA GLU A 156 -5.48 -26.34 15.20
C GLU A 156 -6.24 -25.07 14.79
N GLU A 157 -7.52 -24.97 15.16
CA GLU A 157 -8.27 -23.73 14.93
C GLU A 157 -7.55 -22.54 15.57
N THR A 158 -7.31 -21.50 14.78
CA THR A 158 -6.48 -20.37 15.18
C THR A 158 -7.18 -19.06 14.85
N VAL A 159 -7.14 -18.11 15.79
CA VAL A 159 -7.61 -16.74 15.58
C VAL A 159 -6.42 -15.80 15.60
N LEU A 160 -6.21 -15.09 14.50
CA LEU A 160 -5.19 -14.06 14.37
C LEU A 160 -5.80 -12.66 14.45
N GLN A 161 -5.10 -11.70 15.07
CA GLN A 161 -5.24 -10.29 14.74
C GLN A 161 -4.28 -9.96 13.62
N VAL A 162 -4.77 -9.29 12.57
CA VAL A 162 -3.92 -8.80 11.48
C VAL A 162 -4.06 -7.29 11.38
N GLN A 163 -2.93 -6.58 11.33
CA GLN A 163 -2.90 -5.14 11.04
C GLN A 163 -1.91 -4.85 9.90
N MET A 164 -2.30 -3.91 9.03
CA MET A 164 -1.47 -3.33 7.96
C MET A 164 -1.86 -1.86 7.79
N ASN A 165 -1.01 -1.05 7.16
CA ASN A 165 -1.33 0.35 6.84
C ASN A 165 -1.81 0.57 5.40
N ALA A 166 -1.72 -0.46 4.56
CA ALA A 166 -2.18 -0.47 3.18
C ALA A 166 -3.27 -1.54 3.01
N PRO A 167 -4.04 -1.50 1.91
CA PRO A 167 -4.96 -2.58 1.57
C PRO A 167 -4.27 -3.95 1.63
N ILE A 168 -5.02 -4.97 2.06
CA ILE A 168 -4.53 -6.34 2.05
C ILE A 168 -4.36 -6.79 0.59
N ALA A 169 -3.10 -6.92 0.18
CA ALA A 169 -2.71 -7.43 -1.13
C ALA A 169 -1.84 -8.67 -0.91
N VAL A 170 -2.26 -9.79 -1.48
CA VAL A 170 -1.55 -11.07 -1.42
C VAL A 170 -1.08 -11.42 -2.83
N ASP A 171 0.24 -11.48 -2.98
CA ASP A 171 0.88 -11.94 -4.21
C ASP A 171 1.53 -13.30 -3.92
N TYR A 172 0.87 -14.37 -4.35
CA TYR A 172 1.40 -15.74 -4.23
C TYR A 172 2.64 -15.92 -5.10
N VAL A 173 3.66 -16.59 -4.55
CA VAL A 173 4.91 -16.88 -5.26
C VAL A 173 4.68 -17.92 -6.36
N ASP A 174 3.89 -18.95 -6.05
CA ASP A 174 3.41 -19.95 -7.01
C ASP A 174 1.94 -19.65 -7.35
N PRO A 175 1.62 -19.18 -8.58
CA PRO A 175 0.25 -18.89 -8.99
C PRO A 175 -0.71 -20.08 -8.90
N ASP A 176 -0.21 -21.32 -9.02
CA ASP A 176 -1.06 -22.51 -8.93
C ASP A 176 -1.53 -22.77 -7.48
N ARG A 177 -0.98 -22.03 -6.51
CA ARG A 177 -1.35 -22.07 -5.09
C ARG A 177 -2.27 -20.93 -4.66
N ASP A 178 -2.65 -20.06 -5.59
CA ASP A 178 -3.58 -18.97 -5.34
C ASP A 178 -5.02 -19.48 -5.38
N PRO A 179 -5.79 -19.45 -4.27
CA PRO A 179 -7.17 -19.95 -4.24
C PRO A 179 -8.14 -19.16 -5.14
N ARG A 180 -7.71 -18.03 -5.70
CA ARG A 180 -8.51 -17.22 -6.64
C ARG A 180 -8.52 -17.78 -8.07
N ASN A 181 -7.71 -18.80 -8.37
CA ASN A 181 -7.54 -19.39 -9.70
C ASN A 181 -8.41 -20.61 -9.99
#